data_AF-A0A2V8JUC1-F1
#
_entry.id   AF-A0A2V8JUC1-F1
#
_cell.length_a   1.000
_cell.length_b   1.000
_cell.length_c   1.000
_cell.angle_alpha   90.00
_cell.angle_beta   90.00
_cell.angle_gamma   90.00
#
_symmetry.space_group_name_H-M   'P 1'
#
loop_
_entity.id
_entity.type
_entity.pdbx_description
1 polymer ?
#
loop_
_entity_poly.entity_id
_entity_poly.type
_entity_poly.pdbx_seq_one_letter_code
_entity_poly.pdbx_strand_id
1 'polypeptide(L)'
;MYSRFDAEFSAALLAFNGDAVVYCKGISDTLAHEYAMDYTRMLQNRAKGLEVPNPRTPVGLFEPNRNLIRSTLDRMWKRYFPSK
;
A
#
# COMPACT_ATOMS: atom_id res chain seq x y z
N MET A 1 -27.43 -2.22 -8.15
CA MET A 1 -27.09 -0.88 -8.65
C MET A 1 -25.88 -0.42 -7.86
N TYR A 2 -24.67 -0.53 -8.43
CA TYR A 2 -23.46 -0.03 -7.75
C TYR A 2 -23.60 1.49 -7.61
N SER A 3 -23.42 2.03 -6.41
CA SER A 3 -23.50 3.47 -6.22
C SER A 3 -22.33 4.13 -6.96
N ARG A 4 -22.51 5.38 -7.43
CA ARG A 4 -21.42 6.15 -8.03
C ARG A 4 -20.19 6.22 -7.13
N PHE A 5 -20.41 6.27 -5.82
CA PHE A 5 -19.38 6.22 -4.78
C PHE A 5 -18.56 4.93 -4.84
N ASP A 6 -19.21 3.78 -4.98
CA ASP A 6 -18.53 2.49 -5.06
C ASP A 6 -17.67 2.37 -6.33
N ALA A 7 -18.13 2.96 -7.44
CA ALA A 7 -17.37 3.00 -8.68
C ALA A 7 -16.13 3.91 -8.57
N GLU A 8 -16.28 5.11 -7.99
CA GLU A 8 -15.17 6.04 -7.73
C GLU A 8 -14.15 5.44 -6.77
N PHE A 9 -14.61 4.77 -5.70
CA PHE A 9 -13.74 4.05 -4.78
C PHE A 9 -12.98 2.91 -5.46
N SER A 10 -13.67 2.11 -6.28
CA SER A 10 -13.05 0.99 -7.01
C SER A 10 -11.98 1.49 -7.99
N ALA A 11 -12.25 2.60 -8.68
CA ALA A 11 -11.28 3.25 -9.56
C ALA A 11 -10.05 3.77 -8.79
N ALA A 12 -10.26 4.43 -7.65
CA ALA A 12 -9.16 4.90 -6.80
C ALA A 12 -8.30 3.74 -6.27
N LEU A 13 -8.93 2.63 -5.87
CA LEU A 13 -8.23 1.44 -5.43
C LEU A 13 -7.43 0.77 -6.55
N LEU A 14 -7.99 0.71 -7.76
CA LEU A 14 -7.30 0.18 -8.93
C LEU A 14 -6.08 1.04 -9.30
N ALA A 15 -6.23 2.37 -9.30
CA ALA A 15 -5.14 3.30 -9.58
C ALA A 15 -4.02 3.24 -8.53
N PHE A 16 -4.40 3.21 -7.23
CA PHE A 16 -3.45 2.98 -6.15
C PHE A 16 -2.67 1.67 -6.32
N ASN A 17 -3.37 0.57 -6.63
CA ASN A 17 -2.72 -0.72 -6.85
C ASN A 17 -1.76 -0.68 -8.05
N GLY A 18 -2.11 0.03 -9.12
CA GLY A 18 -1.24 0.25 -10.27
C GLY A 18 0.09 0.90 -9.87
N ASP A 19 0.04 2.04 -9.17
CA ASP A 19 1.23 2.74 -8.70
C ASP A 19 2.06 1.93 -7.71
N ALA A 20 1.39 1.27 -6.75
CA ALA A 20 2.06 0.48 -5.73
C ALA A 20 2.78 -0.74 -6.32
N VAL A 21 2.19 -1.40 -7.32
CA VAL A 21 2.84 -2.51 -8.03
C VAL A 21 4.09 -2.04 -8.77
N VAL A 22 4.06 -0.87 -9.41
CA VAL A 22 5.24 -0.29 -10.07
C VAL A 22 6.34 0.00 -9.05
N TYR A 23 5.98 0.58 -7.91
CA TYR A 23 6.92 0.83 -6.81
C TYR A 23 7.57 -0.46 -6.31
N CYS A 24 6.78 -1.48 -5.98
CA CYS A 24 7.30 -2.76 -5.49
C CYS A 24 8.24 -3.44 -6.50
N LYS A 25 7.91 -3.41 -7.79
CA LYS A 25 8.78 -3.94 -8.87
C LYS A 25 10.12 -3.23 -8.98
N GLY A 26 10.21 -1.97 -8.55
CA GLY A 26 11.46 -1.22 -8.50
C GLY A 26 12.40 -1.62 -7.37
N ILE A 27 11.95 -2.45 -6.42
CA ILE A 27 12.75 -2.90 -5.28
C ILE A 27 13.46 -4.21 -5.63
N SER A 28 14.79 -4.17 -5.70
CA SER A 28 15.61 -5.35 -6.01
C SER A 28 15.88 -6.25 -4.81
N ASP A 29 15.88 -5.70 -3.59
CA ASP A 29 16.05 -6.48 -2.36
C ASP A 29 14.78 -7.29 -2.07
N THR A 30 14.90 -8.61 -1.97
CA THR A 30 13.75 -9.51 -1.83
C THR A 30 12.94 -9.24 -0.56
N LEU A 31 13.61 -9.00 0.58
CA LEU A 31 12.92 -8.75 1.86
C LEU A 31 12.17 -7.41 1.83
N ALA A 32 12.78 -6.38 1.25
CA ALA A 32 12.16 -5.08 1.04
C ALA A 32 10.99 -5.17 0.06
N HIS A 33 11.11 -5.98 -1.01
CA HIS A 33 10.05 -6.21 -1.97
C HIS A 33 8.83 -6.87 -1.32
N GLU A 34 9.04 -8.00 -0.63
CA GLU A 34 7.99 -8.71 0.09
C GLU A 34 7.31 -7.80 1.12
N TYR A 35 8.11 -7.07 1.90
CA TYR A 35 7.59 -6.11 2.87
C TYR A 35 6.73 -5.02 2.22
N ALA A 36 7.15 -4.48 1.07
CA ALA A 36 6.39 -3.47 0.33
C ALA A 36 5.07 -4.02 -0.23
N MET A 37 5.04 -5.26 -0.69
CA MET A 37 3.80 -5.93 -1.12
C MET A 37 2.82 -6.13 0.04
N ASP A 38 3.31 -6.63 1.18
CA ASP A 38 2.48 -6.84 2.36
C ASP A 38 1.93 -5.53 2.91
N TYR A 39 2.76 -4.47 2.92
CA TYR A 39 2.34 -3.14 3.35
C TYR A 39 1.30 -2.54 2.41
N THR A 40 1.48 -2.72 1.09
CA THR A 40 0.48 -2.32 0.09
C THR A 40 -0.85 -3.04 0.33
N ARG A 41 -0.83 -4.36 0.55
CA ARG A 41 -2.04 -5.14 0.82
C ARG A 41 -2.74 -4.67 2.10
N MET A 42 -1.99 -4.36 3.14
CA MET A 42 -2.54 -3.76 4.36
C MET A 42 -3.25 -2.42 4.06
N LEU A 43 -2.63 -1.52 3.29
CA LEU A 43 -3.23 -0.23 2.91
C LEU A 43 -4.49 -0.38 2.06
N GLN A 44 -4.54 -1.35 1.15
CA GLN A 44 -5.75 -1.69 0.40
C GLN A 44 -6.90 -2.15 1.31
N ASN A 45 -6.58 -2.99 2.30
CA ASN A 45 -7.57 -3.46 3.27
C ASN A 45 -8.08 -2.31 4.15
N ARG A 46 -7.20 -1.40 4.58
CA ARG A 46 -7.59 -0.19 5.32
C ARG A 46 -8.47 0.73 4.49
N ALA A 47 -8.18 0.91 3.19
CA ALA A 47 -9.07 1.66 2.29
C ALA A 47 -10.49 1.08 2.26
N LYS A 48 -10.61 -0.25 2.30
CA LYS A 48 -11.88 -1.00 2.37
C LYS A 48 -12.53 -0.98 3.77
N GLY A 49 -11.94 -0.31 4.75
CA GLY A 49 -12.45 -0.22 6.12
C GLY A 49 -12.14 -1.45 6.98
N LEU A 50 -11.19 -2.29 6.59
CA LEU A 50 -10.77 -3.44 7.37
C LEU A 50 -9.64 -3.06 8.33
N GLU A 51 -9.78 -3.45 9.60
CA GLU A 51 -8.71 -3.31 10.60
C GLU A 51 -7.68 -4.43 10.42
N VAL A 52 -6.57 -4.09 9.76
CA VAL A 52 -5.46 -5.03 9.52
C VAL A 52 -4.22 -4.55 10.27
N PRO A 53 -3.57 -5.43 11.06
CA PRO A 53 -2.33 -5.08 11.75
C PRO A 53 -1.23 -4.76 10.74
N ASN A 54 -0.21 -4.05 11.21
CA ASN A 54 0.96 -3.80 10.39
C ASN A 54 1.66 -5.12 9.98
N PRO A 55 2.22 -5.21 8.76
CA PRO A 55 3.03 -6.35 8.37
C PRO A 55 4.15 -6.60 9.38
N ARG A 56 4.45 -7.87 9.61
CA ARG A 56 5.56 -8.28 10.46
C ARG A 56 6.85 -7.63 9.95
N THR A 57 7.65 -7.09 10.87
CA THR A 57 8.98 -6.58 10.53
C THR A 57 9.87 -7.77 10.11
N PRO A 58 10.38 -7.81 8.87
CA PRO A 58 11.27 -8.87 8.43
C PRO A 58 12.59 -8.79 9.19
N VAL A 59 13.13 -9.95 9.60
CA VAL A 59 14.50 -10.03 10.10
C VAL A 59 15.44 -9.70 8.94
N GLY A 60 16.33 -8.73 9.11
CA GLY A 60 17.23 -8.26 8.04
C GLY A 60 16.74 -7.00 7.31
N LEU A 61 15.47 -6.61 7.43
CA LEU A 61 14.99 -5.33 6.90
C LEU A 61 15.07 -4.23 7.96
N PHE A 62 16.26 -3.64 8.04
CA PHE A 62 16.57 -2.57 8.96
C PHE A 62 16.14 -1.20 8.44
N GLU A 63 16.19 -0.22 9.33
CA GLU A 63 16.08 1.19 8.94
C GLU A 63 17.38 1.62 8.23
N PRO A 64 17.31 2.52 7.24
CA PRO A 64 16.16 3.36 6.87
C PRO A 64 15.18 2.70 5.87
N ASN A 65 15.55 1.59 5.24
CA ASN A 65 14.81 1.00 4.11
C ASN A 65 13.34 0.74 4.46
N ARG A 66 13.06 0.19 5.64
CA ARG A 66 11.69 -0.03 6.12
C ARG A 66 10.87 1.26 6.22
N ASN A 67 11.45 2.32 6.76
CA ASN A 67 10.75 3.59 6.94
C ASN A 67 10.50 4.27 5.59
N LEU A 68 11.45 4.18 4.66
CA LEU A 68 11.29 4.68 3.30
C LEU A 68 10.13 3.99 2.57
N ILE A 69 10.00 2.66 2.69
CA ILE A 69 8.88 1.91 2.12
C ILE A 69 7.55 2.39 2.70
N ARG A 70 7.45 2.45 4.03
CA ARG A 70 6.23 2.92 4.73
C ARG A 70 5.84 4.32 4.27
N SER A 71 6.76 5.28 4.39
CA SER A 71 6.49 6.68 4.04
C SER A 71 6.12 6.86 2.56
N THR A 72 6.75 6.10 1.66
CA THR A 72 6.45 6.17 0.22
C THR A 72 5.04 5.65 -0.06
N LEU A 73 4.70 4.47 0.46
CA LEU A 73 3.39 3.85 0.26
C LEU A 73 2.27 4.63 0.96
N ASP A 74 2.49 5.17 2.15
CA ASP A 74 1.53 6.04 2.84
C ASP A 74 1.25 7.31 2.03
N ARG A 75 2.30 7.93 1.46
CA ARG A 75 2.13 9.11 0.60
C ARG A 75 1.42 8.79 -0.70
N MET A 76 1.61 7.60 -1.27
CA MET A 76 0.83 7.14 -2.41
C MET A 76 -0.63 6.94 -2.01
N TRP A 77 -0.88 6.21 -0.93
CA TRP A 77 -2.23 5.92 -0.45
C TRP A 77 -3.04 7.19 -0.15
N LYS A 78 -2.45 8.17 0.55
CA LYS A 78 -3.11 9.46 0.83
C LYS A 78 -3.50 10.26 -0.42
N ARG A 79 -2.80 10.08 -1.55
CA ARG A 79 -3.17 10.72 -2.82
C ARG A 79 -4.46 10.15 -3.40
N TYR A 80 -4.71 8.87 -3.19
CA TYR A 80 -5.90 8.17 -3.68
C TYR A 80 -7.06 8.20 -2.67
N PHE A 81 -6.74 8.27 -1.38
CA PHE A 81 -7.71 8.22 -0.29
C PHE A 81 -7.49 9.38 0.70
N PRO A 82 -7.70 10.65 0.29
CA PRO A 82 -7.41 11.81 1.13
C PRO A 82 -8.33 11.94 2.37
N SER A 83 -9.51 11.32 2.31
CA SER A 83 -10.53 11.38 3.37
C SER A 83 -10.54 10.13 4.28
N LYS A 84 -9.48 9.32 4.24
CA LYS A 84 -9.33 8.08 5.02
C LYS A 84 -8.24 8.22 6.08
#